data_AF-K9GE50-F1
#
_entry.id   AF-K9GE50-F1
#
_cell.length_a   1.000
_cell.length_b   1.000
_cell.length_c   1.000
_cell.angle_alpha   90.00
_cell.angle_beta   90.00
_cell.angle_gamma   90.00
#
_symmetry.space_group_name_H-M   'P 1'
#
loop_
_entity.id
_entity.type
_entity.pdbx_description
1 polymer ?
#
loop_
_entity_poly.entity_id
_entity_poly.type
_entity_poly.pdbx_seq_one_letter_code
_entity_poly.pdbx_strand_id
1 'polypeptide(L)'
;MASPFHISRHEQVELERNEAFQVMREQLRRQECGMERPSFCAGHRHSCTSTDQETFRLHRDIIHTLLVPLFLINHQAERIAARALPTQKGAEPERAFRGEARSAFAWLNCILTEEHDWYLTARCPACIVQHVLHSEPTIRFVAVASQLAGPRSGFQCWLNALETAVCEDPFWGDAFWPDIEERASRLTDGVQELVRQCYELSATLDNPSLAKTPVPVYGSRSASCTIPLKPSSFARKQVRLTREEQRYRSSLLWNCSPEMTQPLAGCTTATQSRRRSLTS
;
A
#
# COMPACT_ATOMS: atom_id res chain seq x y z
N MET A 1 -22.38 12.56 13.41
CA MET A 1 -21.01 12.15 13.80
C MET A 1 -20.12 12.58 12.65
N ALA A 2 -19.05 13.31 12.93
CA ALA A 2 -18.15 13.84 11.90
C ALA A 2 -16.92 12.95 11.70
N SER A 3 -16.26 13.08 10.56
CA SER A 3 -14.96 12.47 10.34
C SER A 3 -13.87 13.18 11.16
N PRO A 4 -12.86 12.47 11.69
CA PRO A 4 -11.75 13.10 12.40
C PRO A 4 -10.78 13.83 11.46
N PHE A 5 -10.84 13.55 10.15
CA PHE A 5 -9.95 14.17 9.17
C PHE A 5 -10.59 15.45 8.63
N HIS A 6 -9.79 16.51 8.54
CA HIS A 6 -10.22 17.77 7.95
C HIS A 6 -9.48 18.03 6.63
N ILE A 7 -10.23 18.14 5.54
CA ILE A 7 -9.70 18.50 4.21
C ILE A 7 -10.41 19.77 3.75
N SER A 8 -9.64 20.82 3.52
CA SER A 8 -10.17 22.09 3.04
C SER A 8 -10.75 21.97 1.63
N ARG A 9 -11.65 22.89 1.27
CA ARG A 9 -12.22 22.94 -0.08
C ARG A 9 -11.16 23.11 -1.17
N HIS A 10 -10.08 23.83 -0.88
CA HIS A 10 -8.96 24.01 -1.81
C HIS A 10 -8.26 22.68 -2.11
N GLU A 11 -7.93 21.93 -1.06
CA GLU A 11 -7.29 20.61 -1.17
C GLU A 11 -8.19 19.59 -1.86
N GLN A 12 -9.51 19.65 -1.64
CA GLN A 12 -10.47 18.82 -2.40
C GLN A 12 -10.41 19.09 -3.91
N VAL A 13 -10.32 20.36 -4.32
CA VAL A 13 -10.19 20.73 -5.73
C VAL A 13 -8.87 20.22 -6.32
N GLU A 14 -7.79 20.20 -5.52
CA GLU A 14 -6.52 19.63 -5.97
C GLU A 14 -6.58 18.11 -6.12
N LEU A 15 -7.18 17.41 -5.16
CA LEU A 15 -7.44 15.97 -5.25
C LEU A 15 -8.29 15.64 -6.49
N GLU A 16 -9.31 16.45 -6.76
CA GLU A 16 -10.17 16.30 -7.94
C GLU A 16 -9.43 16.53 -9.25
N ARG A 17 -8.20 17.05 -9.28
CA ARG A 17 -7.37 17.08 -10.51
C ARG A 17 -6.60 15.79 -10.75
N ASN A 18 -6.53 14.89 -9.76
CA ASN A 18 -5.84 13.62 -9.89
C ASN A 18 -6.72 12.62 -10.64
N GLU A 19 -6.33 12.26 -11.86
CA GLU A 19 -7.10 11.34 -12.73
C GLU A 19 -7.26 9.95 -12.10
N ALA A 20 -6.21 9.42 -11.46
CA ALA A 20 -6.29 8.12 -10.79
C ALA A 20 -7.31 8.16 -9.65
N PHE A 21 -7.34 9.24 -8.87
CA PHE A 21 -8.33 9.44 -7.82
C PHE A 21 -9.76 9.52 -8.37
N GLN A 22 -9.98 10.27 -9.45
CA GLN A 22 -11.29 10.36 -10.10
C GLN A 22 -11.79 8.99 -10.58
N VAL A 23 -10.93 8.20 -11.22
CA VAL A 23 -11.27 6.85 -11.71
C VAL A 23 -11.64 5.93 -10.55
N MET A 24 -10.83 5.91 -9.48
CA MET A 24 -11.09 5.09 -8.30
C MET A 24 -12.39 5.49 -7.60
N ARG A 25 -12.65 6.78 -7.45
CA ARG A 25 -13.89 7.32 -6.86
C ARG A 25 -15.12 6.90 -7.66
N GLU A 26 -15.06 6.98 -8.99
CA GLU A 26 -16.15 6.53 -9.84
C GLU A 26 -16.40 5.02 -9.74
N GLN A 27 -15.34 4.21 -9.64
CA GLN A 27 -15.45 2.78 -9.45
C GLN A 27 -16.11 2.43 -8.11
N LEU A 28 -15.67 3.03 -7.00
CA LEU A 28 -16.25 2.81 -5.67
C LEU A 28 -17.73 3.23 -5.65
N ARG A 29 -18.07 4.34 -6.30
CA ARG A 29 -19.45 4.78 -6.47
C ARG A 29 -20.31 3.74 -7.21
N ARG A 30 -19.82 3.17 -8.31
CA ARG A 30 -20.52 2.10 -9.06
C ARG A 30 -20.70 0.83 -8.23
N GLN A 31 -19.68 0.46 -7.46
CA GLN A 31 -19.74 -0.69 -6.56
C GLN A 31 -20.83 -0.49 -5.50
N GLU A 32 -20.96 0.71 -4.92
CA GLU A 32 -22.06 1.02 -4.00
C GLU A 32 -23.44 0.96 -4.66
N CYS A 33 -23.59 1.54 -5.86
CA CYS A 33 -24.86 1.56 -6.58
C CYS A 33 -25.34 0.16 -7.03
N GLY A 34 -24.41 -0.78 -7.27
CA GLY A 34 -24.71 -2.14 -7.73
C GLY A 34 -24.94 -3.18 -6.62
N MET A 35 -24.83 -2.81 -5.34
CA MET A 35 -24.89 -3.74 -4.21
C MET A 35 -26.25 -3.71 -3.49
N GLU A 36 -26.77 -4.87 -3.12
CA GLU A 36 -27.97 -5.02 -2.25
C GLU A 36 -27.70 -4.68 -0.77
N ARG A 37 -26.46 -4.38 -0.37
CA ARG A 37 -26.05 -4.07 1.01
C ARG A 37 -25.71 -2.58 1.20
N PRO A 38 -25.94 -2.03 2.41
CA PRO A 38 -26.09 -0.58 2.57
C PRO A 38 -24.73 0.13 2.55
N SER A 39 -24.69 1.27 1.86
CA SER A 39 -23.54 2.19 1.83
C SER A 39 -23.06 2.59 3.23
N PHE A 40 -23.94 2.57 4.24
CA PHE A 40 -23.58 2.77 5.66
C PHE A 40 -24.16 1.66 6.54
N CYS A 41 -23.45 1.27 7.60
CA CYS A 41 -23.97 0.31 8.58
C CYS A 41 -25.15 0.91 9.37
N ALA A 42 -25.95 0.08 10.03
CA ALA A 42 -27.15 0.54 10.75
C ALA A 42 -26.86 1.61 11.82
N GLY A 43 -25.67 1.57 12.44
CA GLY A 43 -25.22 2.61 13.37
C GLY A 43 -24.99 3.94 12.66
N HIS A 44 -24.11 3.95 11.66
CA HIS A 44 -23.70 5.19 10.98
C HIS A 44 -24.75 5.76 10.04
N ARG A 45 -25.69 4.95 9.54
CA ARG A 45 -26.77 5.42 8.66
C ARG A 45 -27.64 6.48 9.33
N HIS A 46 -27.88 6.34 10.63
CA HIS A 46 -28.75 7.23 11.39
C HIS A 46 -27.99 8.29 12.20
N SER A 47 -26.74 8.00 12.58
CA SER A 47 -25.92 8.92 13.38
C SER A 47 -25.16 9.97 12.56
N CYS A 48 -25.06 9.78 11.23
CA CYS A 48 -24.36 10.70 10.33
C CYS A 48 -25.38 11.46 9.47
N THR A 49 -25.23 12.78 9.43
CA THR A 49 -26.02 13.63 8.51
C THR A 49 -25.68 13.30 7.05
N SER A 50 -26.52 13.73 6.09
CA SER A 50 -26.22 13.54 4.67
C SER A 50 -24.86 14.12 4.28
N THR A 51 -24.52 15.29 4.82
CA THR A 51 -23.22 15.93 4.60
C THR A 51 -22.07 15.11 5.20
N ASP A 52 -22.22 14.64 6.45
CA ASP A 52 -21.21 13.77 7.09
C ASP A 52 -20.98 12.49 6.27
N GLN A 53 -22.05 11.90 5.73
CA GLN A 53 -21.95 10.69 4.90
C GLN A 53 -21.15 10.93 3.62
N GLU A 54 -21.35 12.07 2.95
CA GLU A 54 -20.53 12.43 1.78
C GLU A 54 -19.06 12.65 2.16
N THR A 55 -18.78 13.30 3.30
CA THR A 55 -17.42 13.44 3.82
C THR A 55 -16.77 12.09 4.10
N PHE A 56 -17.49 11.16 4.75
CA PHE A 56 -16.98 9.82 5.00
C PHE A 56 -16.72 9.03 3.71
N ARG A 57 -17.58 9.17 2.68
CA ARG A 57 -17.33 8.56 1.37
C ARG A 57 -16.06 9.10 0.75
N LEU A 58 -15.91 10.43 0.71
CA LEU A 58 -14.70 11.09 0.19
C LEU A 58 -13.43 10.56 0.88
N HIS A 59 -13.43 10.52 2.22
CA HIS A 59 -12.28 10.05 2.98
C HIS A 59 -12.00 8.56 2.76
N ARG A 60 -13.03 7.72 2.67
CA ARG A 60 -12.88 6.30 2.30
C ARG A 60 -12.26 6.15 0.90
N ASP A 61 -12.70 6.96 -0.06
CA ASP A 61 -12.20 6.92 -1.44
C ASP A 61 -10.71 7.34 -1.51
N ILE A 62 -10.31 8.34 -0.70
CA ILE A 62 -8.91 8.76 -0.56
C ILE A 62 -8.07 7.64 0.02
N ILE A 63 -8.49 7.08 1.17
CA ILE A 63 -7.82 5.95 1.83
C ILE A 63 -7.67 4.79 0.85
N HIS A 64 -8.75 4.39 0.17
CA HIS A 64 -8.70 3.29 -0.78
C HIS A 64 -7.67 3.55 -1.89
N THR A 65 -7.68 4.75 -2.46
CA THR A 65 -6.74 5.12 -3.55
C THR A 65 -5.29 5.10 -3.07
N LEU A 66 -5.03 5.53 -1.84
CA LEU A 66 -3.70 5.47 -1.22
C LEU A 66 -3.24 4.03 -0.93
N LEU A 67 -4.14 3.15 -0.48
CA LEU A 67 -3.78 1.79 -0.08
C LEU A 67 -3.59 0.83 -1.26
N VAL A 68 -4.25 1.07 -2.40
CA VAL A 68 -4.14 0.21 -3.59
C VAL A 68 -2.70 0.01 -4.06
N PRO A 69 -1.86 1.05 -4.20
CA PRO A 69 -0.44 0.89 -4.54
C PRO A 69 0.33 -0.06 -3.61
N LEU A 70 0.12 0.04 -2.30
CA LEU A 70 0.79 -0.83 -1.33
C LEU A 70 0.38 -2.30 -1.49
N PHE A 71 -0.91 -2.54 -1.75
CA PHE A 71 -1.41 -3.87 -2.06
C PHE A 71 -0.76 -4.43 -3.35
N LEU A 72 -0.68 -3.63 -4.42
CA LEU A 72 -0.06 -4.04 -5.68
C LEU A 72 1.44 -4.32 -5.52
N ILE A 73 2.16 -3.51 -4.74
CA ILE A 73 3.58 -3.72 -4.43
C ILE A 73 3.78 -5.04 -3.69
N ASN A 74 3.03 -5.28 -2.60
CA ASN A 74 3.14 -6.53 -1.84
C ASN A 74 2.84 -7.74 -2.72
N HIS A 75 1.78 -7.67 -3.52
CA HIS A 75 1.39 -8.75 -4.42
C HIS A 75 2.48 -9.07 -5.46
N GLN A 76 3.06 -8.03 -6.06
CA GLN A 76 4.16 -8.21 -7.00
C GLN A 76 5.40 -8.79 -6.33
N ALA A 77 5.71 -8.35 -5.10
CA ALA A 77 6.81 -8.89 -4.31
C ALA A 77 6.60 -10.37 -3.98
N GLU A 78 5.39 -10.80 -3.60
CA GLU A 78 5.07 -12.22 -3.38
C GLU A 78 5.31 -13.06 -4.63
N ARG A 79 4.87 -12.57 -5.80
CA ARG A 79 5.09 -13.28 -7.07
C ARG A 79 6.57 -13.42 -7.41
N ILE A 80 7.35 -12.38 -7.16
CA ILE A 80 8.79 -12.38 -7.41
C ILE A 80 9.48 -13.32 -6.43
N ALA A 81 9.13 -13.27 -5.15
CA ALA A 81 9.66 -14.18 -4.13
C ALA A 81 9.37 -15.65 -4.48
N ALA A 82 8.14 -15.96 -4.92
CA ALA A 82 7.74 -17.29 -5.34
C ALA A 82 8.52 -17.82 -6.56
N ARG A 83 9.00 -16.93 -7.44
CA ARG A 83 9.84 -17.28 -8.61
C ARG A 83 11.33 -17.36 -8.26
N ALA A 84 11.80 -16.49 -7.37
CA ALA A 84 13.22 -16.35 -7.02
C ALA A 84 13.70 -17.42 -6.04
N LEU A 85 12.81 -17.91 -5.16
CA LEU A 85 13.16 -18.92 -4.17
C LEU A 85 13.04 -20.34 -4.76
N PRO A 86 13.95 -21.27 -4.40
CA PRO A 86 13.79 -22.67 -4.75
C PRO A 86 12.45 -23.21 -4.24
N THR A 87 11.81 -24.09 -5.01
CA THR A 87 10.53 -24.76 -4.69
C THR A 87 10.58 -25.69 -3.46
N GLN A 88 11.58 -25.55 -2.59
CA GLN A 88 11.63 -26.25 -1.32
C GLN A 88 10.44 -25.82 -0.45
N LYS A 89 9.71 -26.83 0.01
CA LYS A 89 8.52 -26.69 0.84
C LYS A 89 8.90 -25.94 2.13
N GLY A 90 8.36 -24.74 2.32
CA GLY A 90 8.54 -23.94 3.55
C GLY A 90 9.57 -22.82 3.48
N ALA A 91 10.05 -22.41 2.29
CA ALA A 91 10.81 -21.17 2.19
C ALA A 91 9.89 -19.97 2.48
N GLU A 92 10.21 -19.22 3.54
CA GLU A 92 9.55 -17.96 3.87
C GLU A 92 9.78 -16.93 2.74
N PRO A 93 8.71 -16.31 2.20
CA PRO A 93 8.81 -15.44 1.03
C PRO A 93 9.70 -14.22 1.25
N GLU A 94 9.80 -13.71 2.49
CA GLU A 94 10.66 -12.57 2.80
C GLU A 94 12.16 -12.86 2.56
N ARG A 95 12.57 -14.14 2.49
CA ARG A 95 13.97 -14.54 2.23
C ARG A 95 14.44 -14.20 0.82
N ALA A 96 13.52 -13.86 -0.09
CA ALA A 96 13.88 -13.35 -1.42
C ALA A 96 14.54 -11.97 -1.35
N PHE A 97 14.28 -11.21 -0.28
CA PHE A 97 14.72 -9.83 -0.12
C PHE A 97 15.78 -9.69 0.98
N ARG A 98 16.46 -8.54 1.01
CA ARG A 98 17.53 -8.25 1.96
C ARG A 98 17.40 -6.86 2.58
N GLY A 99 17.96 -6.67 3.78
CA GLY A 99 17.97 -5.40 4.48
C GLY A 99 16.56 -4.88 4.76
N GLU A 100 16.36 -3.57 4.60
CA GLU A 100 15.07 -2.92 4.85
C GLU A 100 13.95 -3.43 3.94
N ALA A 101 14.24 -3.87 2.70
CA ALA A 101 13.22 -4.49 1.83
C ALA A 101 12.60 -5.75 2.45
N ARG A 102 13.42 -6.57 3.12
CA ARG A 102 12.94 -7.78 3.79
C ARG A 102 11.99 -7.42 4.94
N SER A 103 12.38 -6.46 5.76
CA SER A 103 11.58 -5.96 6.88
C SER A 103 10.27 -5.34 6.39
N ALA A 104 10.32 -4.52 5.34
CA ALA A 104 9.15 -3.90 4.73
C ALA A 104 8.19 -4.92 4.13
N PHE A 105 8.71 -5.92 3.40
CA PHE A 105 7.88 -7.02 2.88
C PHE A 105 7.21 -7.80 3.99
N ALA A 106 7.95 -8.19 5.04
CA ALA A 106 7.39 -8.93 6.16
C ALA A 106 6.30 -8.10 6.88
N TRP A 107 6.51 -6.80 7.06
CA TRP A 107 5.55 -5.90 7.66
C TRP A 107 4.29 -5.73 6.80
N LEU A 108 4.44 -5.48 5.49
CA LEU A 108 3.33 -5.34 4.55
C LEU A 108 2.49 -6.62 4.47
N ASN A 109 3.14 -7.77 4.37
CA ASN A 109 2.47 -9.06 4.35
C ASN A 109 1.70 -9.31 5.65
N CYS A 110 2.25 -8.90 6.80
CA CYS A 110 1.59 -8.99 8.10
C CYS A 110 0.33 -8.12 8.14
N ILE A 111 0.44 -6.81 7.90
CA ILE A 111 -0.71 -5.88 8.01
C ILE A 111 -1.81 -6.23 7.00
N LEU A 112 -1.45 -6.61 5.76
CA LEU A 112 -2.42 -7.02 4.74
C LEU A 112 -3.10 -8.35 5.09
N THR A 113 -2.44 -9.24 5.84
CA THR A 113 -3.07 -10.47 6.32
C THR A 113 -4.00 -10.22 7.50
N GLU A 114 -3.63 -9.32 8.41
CA GLU A 114 -4.37 -9.04 9.64
C GLU A 114 -5.57 -8.11 9.38
N GLU A 115 -5.40 -7.08 8.56
CA GLU A 115 -6.40 -6.04 8.28
C GLU A 115 -7.14 -6.25 6.94
N HIS A 116 -7.26 -7.51 6.50
CA HIS A 116 -7.78 -7.87 5.18
C HIS A 116 -9.14 -7.24 4.84
N ASP A 117 -10.07 -7.33 5.78
CA ASP A 117 -11.42 -6.82 5.59
C ASP A 117 -11.50 -5.28 5.54
N TRP A 118 -10.50 -4.60 6.09
CA TRP A 118 -10.47 -3.16 6.21
C TRP A 118 -9.84 -2.50 4.98
N TYR A 119 -8.66 -2.93 4.54
CA TYR A 119 -7.95 -2.25 3.44
C TYR A 119 -8.66 -2.40 2.08
N LEU A 120 -9.53 -3.41 1.92
CA LEU A 120 -10.41 -3.54 0.74
C LEU A 120 -11.47 -2.42 0.65
N THR A 121 -11.68 -1.70 1.75
CA THR A 121 -12.63 -0.59 1.92
C THR A 121 -14.05 -0.87 1.42
N ALA A 122 -14.48 -2.14 1.46
CA ALA A 122 -15.78 -2.60 0.98
C ALA A 122 -16.90 -2.50 2.05
N ARG A 123 -16.56 -2.02 3.25
CA ARG A 123 -17.49 -1.83 4.37
C ARG A 123 -17.96 -0.37 4.46
N CYS A 124 -18.79 -0.08 5.46
CA CYS A 124 -19.28 1.27 5.75
C CYS A 124 -18.13 2.30 5.75
N PRO A 125 -18.20 3.40 4.96
CA PRO A 125 -17.17 4.42 4.88
C PRO A 125 -16.78 4.99 6.24
N ALA A 126 -17.76 5.27 7.12
CA ALA A 126 -17.47 5.75 8.47
C ALA A 126 -16.64 4.76 9.30
N CYS A 127 -16.93 3.46 9.22
CA CYS A 127 -16.12 2.43 9.89
C CYS A 127 -14.69 2.38 9.33
N ILE A 128 -14.54 2.44 8.00
CA ILE A 128 -13.20 2.42 7.37
C ILE A 128 -12.37 3.62 7.82
N VAL A 129 -12.97 4.81 7.78
CA VAL A 129 -12.32 6.07 8.14
C VAL A 129 -11.95 6.10 9.61
N GLN A 130 -12.84 5.70 10.51
CA GLN A 130 -12.55 5.65 11.95
C GLN A 130 -11.49 4.61 12.30
N HIS A 131 -11.46 3.49 11.58
CA HIS A 131 -10.50 2.41 11.84
C HIS A 131 -9.04 2.82 11.59
N VAL A 132 -8.80 3.88 10.81
CA VAL A 132 -7.45 4.44 10.62
C VAL A 132 -6.80 4.74 11.97
N LEU A 133 -7.52 5.38 12.90
CA LEU A 133 -7.03 5.77 14.23
C LEU A 133 -7.18 4.66 15.29
N HIS A 134 -7.56 3.44 14.90
CA HIS A 134 -7.83 2.36 15.86
C HIS A 134 -6.56 1.78 16.47
N SER A 135 -5.46 1.79 15.72
CA SER A 135 -4.19 1.21 16.14
C SER A 135 -3.02 1.95 15.50
N GLU A 136 -1.85 1.83 16.11
CA GLU A 136 -0.65 2.44 15.55
C GLU A 136 -0.29 1.85 14.16
N PRO A 137 -0.37 0.53 13.91
CA PRO A 137 -0.12 -0.03 12.59
C PRO A 137 -1.05 0.52 11.49
N THR A 138 -2.33 0.78 11.78
CA THR A 138 -3.27 1.33 10.81
C THR A 138 -2.98 2.80 10.50
N ILE A 139 -2.58 3.60 11.50
CA ILE A 139 -2.11 4.98 11.30
C ILE A 139 -0.85 4.96 10.43
N ARG A 140 0.15 4.16 10.82
CA ARG A 140 1.41 4.04 10.09
C ARG A 140 1.19 3.58 8.66
N PHE A 141 0.29 2.64 8.42
CA PHE A 141 0.01 2.13 7.07
C PHE A 141 -0.50 3.23 6.14
N VAL A 142 -1.43 4.06 6.64
CA VAL A 142 -1.97 5.19 5.88
C VAL A 142 -0.90 6.28 5.70
N ALA A 143 -0.08 6.56 6.71
CA ALA A 143 1.03 7.50 6.61
C ALA A 143 2.05 7.07 5.53
N VAL A 144 2.45 5.80 5.53
CA VAL A 144 3.33 5.21 4.49
C VAL A 144 2.72 5.36 3.11
N ALA A 145 1.43 5.05 2.96
CA ALA A 145 0.73 5.18 1.69
C ALA A 145 0.73 6.64 1.18
N SER A 146 0.50 7.61 2.06
CA SER A 146 0.56 9.03 1.73
C SER A 146 1.97 9.51 1.36
N GLN A 147 2.99 9.07 2.11
CA GLN A 147 4.39 9.40 1.82
C GLN A 147 4.83 8.83 0.47
N LEU A 148 4.41 7.60 0.13
CA LEU A 148 4.70 6.97 -1.16
C LEU A 148 4.00 7.65 -2.34
N ALA A 149 2.78 8.15 -2.15
CA ALA A 149 2.10 8.95 -3.17
C ALA A 149 2.92 10.22 -3.49
N GLY A 150 3.58 10.78 -2.49
CA GLY A 150 4.51 11.90 -2.63
C GLY A 150 3.80 13.25 -2.87
N PRO A 151 4.57 14.35 -2.81
CA PRO A 151 4.00 15.71 -2.72
C PRO A 151 3.29 16.17 -4.00
N ARG A 152 3.57 15.55 -5.15
CA ARG A 152 2.98 15.92 -6.45
C ARG A 152 1.68 15.20 -6.76
N SER A 153 1.27 14.26 -5.90
CA SER A 153 0.07 13.44 -6.14
C SER A 153 -1.24 14.14 -5.79
N GLY A 154 -1.18 15.28 -5.08
CA GLY A 154 -2.37 15.93 -4.51
C GLY A 154 -2.84 15.32 -3.18
N PHE A 155 -2.29 14.18 -2.76
CA PHE A 155 -2.63 13.52 -1.49
C PHE A 155 -1.86 14.05 -0.27
N GLN A 156 -1.01 15.06 -0.44
CA GLN A 156 -0.27 15.66 0.69
C GLN A 156 -1.22 16.19 1.78
N CYS A 157 -2.38 16.72 1.37
CA CYS A 157 -3.43 17.15 2.30
C CYS A 157 -3.87 16.04 3.27
N TRP A 158 -3.84 14.78 2.82
CA TRP A 158 -4.23 13.65 3.65
C TRP A 158 -3.21 13.35 4.74
N LEU A 159 -1.91 13.50 4.48
CA LEU A 159 -0.88 13.31 5.51
C LEU A 159 -1.02 14.36 6.62
N ASN A 160 -1.25 15.63 6.25
CA ASN A 160 -1.48 16.71 7.21
C ASN A 160 -2.78 16.50 8.00
N ALA A 161 -3.85 16.02 7.33
CA ALA A 161 -5.11 15.70 7.99
C ALA A 161 -4.94 14.52 8.96
N LEU A 162 -4.13 13.52 8.62
CA LEU A 162 -3.80 12.38 9.48
C LEU A 162 -3.01 12.82 10.71
N GLU A 163 -1.97 13.64 10.53
CA GLU A 163 -1.20 14.25 11.63
C GLU A 163 -2.12 14.99 12.60
N THR A 164 -2.92 15.91 12.07
CA THR A 164 -3.86 16.72 12.87
C THR A 164 -4.81 15.80 13.64
N ALA A 165 -5.39 14.80 12.97
CA ALA A 165 -6.31 13.87 13.60
C ALA A 165 -5.67 13.02 14.71
N VAL A 166 -4.40 12.63 14.57
CA VAL A 166 -3.65 11.91 15.62
C VAL A 166 -3.35 12.84 16.79
N CYS A 167 -2.88 14.05 16.50
CA CYS A 167 -2.51 15.04 17.52
C CYS A 167 -3.72 15.52 18.35
N GLU A 168 -4.90 15.61 17.74
CA GLU A 168 -6.14 16.01 18.41
C GLU A 168 -6.90 14.85 19.05
N ASP A 169 -6.52 13.59 18.77
CA ASP A 169 -7.21 12.42 19.31
C ASP A 169 -6.93 12.28 20.83
N PRO A 170 -7.96 12.08 21.68
CA PRO A 170 -7.79 11.98 23.13
C PRO A 170 -6.94 10.81 23.61
N PHE A 171 -6.82 9.73 22.83
CA PHE A 171 -6.03 8.55 23.17
C PHE A 171 -4.59 8.68 22.65
N TRP A 172 -4.41 9.14 21.41
CA TRP A 172 -3.07 9.33 20.82
C TRP A 172 -2.44 10.62 21.31
N GLY A 173 -2.92 11.78 20.87
CA GLY A 173 -2.33 13.06 21.21
C GLY A 173 -1.03 13.38 20.46
N ASP A 174 -0.58 14.63 20.61
CA ASP A 174 0.55 15.22 19.87
C ASP A 174 1.89 14.50 20.09
N ALA A 175 2.12 13.96 21.28
CA ALA A 175 3.37 13.29 21.64
C ALA A 175 3.64 12.00 20.85
N PHE A 176 2.62 11.38 20.24
CA PHE A 176 2.76 10.11 19.53
C PHE A 176 3.09 10.29 18.05
N TRP A 177 2.68 11.40 17.43
CA TRP A 177 2.87 11.61 16.00
C TRP A 177 4.35 11.52 15.57
N PRO A 178 5.33 12.14 16.26
CA PRO A 178 6.73 12.09 15.82
C PRO A 178 7.31 10.67 15.70
N ASP A 179 6.98 9.78 16.65
CA ASP A 179 7.44 8.38 16.63
C ASP A 179 6.72 7.57 15.54
N ILE A 180 5.43 7.82 15.33
CA ILE A 180 4.66 7.19 14.24
C ILE A 180 5.21 7.64 12.88
N GLU A 181 5.45 8.93 12.70
CA GLU A 181 5.98 9.52 11.47
C GLU A 181 7.38 9.00 11.15
N GLU A 182 8.28 8.93 12.13
CA GLU A 182 9.63 8.38 11.95
C GLU A 182 9.55 6.91 11.48
N ARG A 183 8.71 6.09 12.13
CA ARG A 183 8.51 4.69 11.75
C ARG A 183 7.87 4.55 10.38
N ALA A 184 6.93 5.44 10.03
CA ALA A 184 6.34 5.49 8.69
C ALA A 184 7.40 5.84 7.65
N SER A 185 8.25 6.84 7.89
CA SER A 185 9.32 7.24 6.97
C SER A 185 10.30 6.09 6.72
N ARG A 186 10.76 5.43 7.79
CA ARG A 186 11.67 4.28 7.66
C ARG A 186 11.04 3.12 6.88
N LEU A 187 9.76 2.86 7.12
CA LEU A 187 9.03 1.83 6.40
C LEU A 187 8.83 2.22 4.93
N THR A 188 8.53 3.49 4.63
CA THR A 188 8.47 4.03 3.27
C THR A 188 9.77 3.78 2.51
N ASP A 189 10.92 4.09 3.11
CA ASP A 189 12.24 3.79 2.53
C ASP A 189 12.42 2.29 2.26
N GLY A 190 12.01 1.45 3.22
CA GLY A 190 12.02 -0.01 3.07
C GLY A 190 11.12 -0.52 1.94
N VAL A 191 9.94 0.09 1.74
CA VAL A 191 9.02 -0.25 0.64
C VAL A 191 9.60 0.17 -0.70
N GLN A 192 10.26 1.33 -0.79
CA GLN A 192 10.96 1.75 -2.00
C GLN A 192 12.11 0.80 -2.34
N GLU A 193 12.88 0.37 -1.33
CA GLU A 193 13.95 -0.62 -1.48
C GLU A 193 13.40 -2.00 -1.90
N LEU A 194 12.23 -2.39 -1.39
CA LEU A 194 11.51 -3.59 -1.82
C LEU A 194 11.14 -3.53 -3.30
N VAL A 195 10.56 -2.41 -3.75
CA VAL A 195 10.23 -2.19 -5.17
C VAL A 195 11.49 -2.29 -6.04
N ARG A 196 12.59 -1.68 -5.60
CA ARG A 196 13.89 -1.75 -6.28
C ARG A 196 14.39 -3.19 -6.43
N GLN A 197 14.42 -3.97 -5.34
CA GLN A 197 14.84 -5.37 -5.38
C GLN A 197 13.90 -6.25 -6.22
N CYS A 198 12.60 -5.95 -6.23
CA CYS A 198 11.65 -6.60 -7.12
C CYS A 198 12.04 -6.44 -8.61
N TYR A 199 12.45 -5.25 -9.04
CA TYR A 199 12.95 -5.04 -10.40
C TYR A 199 14.22 -5.82 -10.70
N GLU A 200 15.20 -5.81 -9.77
CA GLU A 200 16.47 -6.53 -9.93
C GLU A 200 16.28 -8.05 -10.06
N LEU A 201 15.46 -8.62 -9.18
CA LEU A 201 15.13 -10.05 -9.20
C LEU A 201 14.36 -10.42 -10.47
N SER A 202 13.40 -9.59 -10.89
CA SER A 202 12.66 -9.82 -12.14
C SER A 202 13.59 -9.83 -13.36
N ALA A 203 14.49 -8.85 -13.47
CA ALA A 203 15.46 -8.79 -14.57
C ALA A 203 16.39 -10.00 -14.61
N THR A 204 16.81 -10.50 -13.44
CA THR A 204 17.66 -11.70 -13.33
C THR A 204 16.91 -12.97 -13.73
N LEU A 205 15.62 -13.07 -13.36
CA LEU A 205 14.76 -14.21 -13.71
C LEU A 205 14.41 -14.26 -15.20
N ASP A 206 14.22 -13.09 -15.82
CA ASP A 206 13.82 -13.00 -17.23
C ASP A 206 15.02 -13.10 -18.18
N ASN A 207 16.24 -12.80 -17.72
CA ASN A 207 17.47 -12.94 -18.50
C ASN A 207 18.58 -13.70 -17.75
N PRO A 208 18.49 -15.05 -17.67
CA PRO A 208 19.45 -15.87 -16.93
C PRO A 208 20.88 -15.83 -17.50
N SER A 209 21.09 -15.30 -18.71
CA SER A 209 22.41 -15.17 -19.34
C SER A 209 23.32 -14.11 -18.69
N LEU A 210 22.77 -13.20 -17.88
CA LEU A 210 23.51 -12.19 -17.12
C LEU A 210 23.96 -12.70 -15.73
N ALA A 211 23.54 -13.90 -15.31
CA ALA A 211 23.95 -14.50 -14.05
C ALA A 211 25.39 -15.05 -14.11
N LYS A 212 26.38 -14.18 -14.30
CA LYS A 212 27.80 -14.54 -14.15
C LYS A 212 28.21 -14.49 -12.68
N THR A 213 27.98 -15.58 -11.96
CA THR A 213 28.93 -16.27 -11.05
C THR A 213 28.15 -17.25 -10.15
N PRO A 214 28.43 -18.57 -10.21
CA PRO A 214 27.89 -19.50 -9.22
C PRO A 214 28.68 -19.35 -7.91
N VAL A 215 27.99 -18.94 -6.85
CA VAL A 215 28.49 -19.03 -5.47
C VAL A 215 28.47 -20.51 -5.06
N PRO A 216 29.55 -21.10 -4.52
CA PRO A 216 29.57 -22.52 -4.17
C PRO A 216 28.73 -22.75 -2.91
N VAL A 217 27.61 -23.47 -3.07
CA VAL A 217 26.82 -23.99 -1.95
C VAL A 217 27.52 -25.24 -1.42
N TYR A 218 28.16 -25.14 -0.26
CA TYR A 218 28.63 -26.30 0.50
C TYR A 218 27.43 -27.15 0.93
N GLY A 219 27.32 -28.35 0.36
CA GLY A 219 26.30 -29.33 0.72
C GLY A 219 26.63 -30.00 2.06
N SER A 220 25.83 -29.74 3.09
CA SER A 220 25.76 -30.60 4.27
C SER A 220 24.64 -31.62 4.08
N ARG A 221 25.02 -32.89 3.94
CA ARG A 221 24.09 -34.03 3.96
C ARG A 221 23.61 -34.21 5.40
N SER A 222 22.32 -34.00 5.67
CA SER A 222 21.67 -34.53 6.87
C SER A 222 20.43 -35.32 6.50
N ALA A 223 20.29 -36.48 7.16
CA ALA A 223 19.31 -37.52 6.88
C ALA A 223 17.88 -37.06 7.15
N SER A 224 16.98 -37.39 6.22
CA SER A 224 15.54 -37.10 6.33
C SER A 224 14.87 -37.99 7.38
N CYS A 225 14.35 -37.38 8.45
CA CYS A 225 13.29 -37.96 9.26
C CYS A 225 11.95 -37.39 8.78
N THR A 226 11.15 -38.17 8.09
CA THR A 226 9.83 -37.76 7.59
C THR A 226 8.77 -37.95 8.68
N ILE A 227 8.47 -36.87 9.42
CA ILE A 227 7.23 -36.75 10.18
C ILE A 227 6.21 -36.00 9.31
N PRO A 228 5.03 -36.57 9.02
CA PRO A 228 4.01 -35.89 8.23
C PRO A 228 3.41 -34.72 9.03
N LEU A 229 3.85 -33.50 8.73
CA LEU A 229 3.29 -32.28 9.30
C LEU A 229 1.93 -31.98 8.66
N LYS A 230 0.88 -31.96 9.50
CA LYS A 230 -0.44 -31.45 9.10
C LYS A 230 -0.34 -29.94 8.85
N PRO A 231 -0.94 -29.40 7.77
CA PRO A 231 -0.97 -27.96 7.54
C PRO A 231 -1.62 -27.25 8.73
N SER A 232 -0.91 -26.26 9.29
CA SER A 232 -1.39 -25.42 10.39
C SER A 232 -2.64 -24.65 9.96
N SER A 233 -3.44 -24.18 10.93
CA SER A 233 -4.60 -23.35 10.65
C SER A 233 -4.22 -22.08 9.87
N PHE A 234 -3.01 -21.55 10.11
CA PHE A 234 -2.43 -20.42 9.38
C PHE A 234 -2.24 -20.72 7.89
N ALA A 235 -1.67 -21.87 7.54
CA ALA A 235 -1.50 -22.27 6.13
C ALA A 235 -2.85 -22.42 5.40
N ARG A 236 -3.91 -22.84 6.11
CA ARG A 236 -5.27 -22.92 5.54
C ARG A 236 -5.93 -21.55 5.41
N LYS A 237 -5.67 -20.63 6.34
CA LYS A 237 -6.13 -19.24 6.27
C LYS A 237 -5.49 -18.52 5.08
N GLN A 238 -4.19 -18.77 4.84
CA GLN A 238 -3.43 -18.25 3.70
C GLN A 238 -4.02 -18.71 2.34
N VAL A 239 -4.42 -19.98 2.21
CA VAL A 239 -5.08 -20.49 0.98
C VAL A 239 -6.44 -19.84 0.72
N ARG A 240 -7.24 -19.55 1.77
CA ARG A 240 -8.55 -18.92 1.59
C ARG A 240 -8.43 -17.44 1.20
N LEU A 241 -7.46 -16.73 1.78
CA LEU A 241 -7.13 -15.34 1.45
C LEU A 241 -6.82 -15.18 -0.05
N THR A 242 -6.05 -16.10 -0.64
CA THR A 242 -5.70 -16.01 -2.07
C THR A 242 -6.89 -15.98 -3.03
N ARG A 243 -8.06 -16.52 -2.67
CA ARG A 243 -9.25 -16.56 -3.56
C ARG A 243 -10.06 -15.27 -3.54
N GLU A 244 -10.21 -14.63 -2.38
CA GLU A 244 -10.89 -13.34 -2.26
C GLU A 244 -10.01 -12.23 -2.81
N GLU A 245 -8.70 -12.31 -2.56
CA GLU A 245 -7.68 -11.48 -3.16
C GLU A 245 -7.67 -11.57 -4.69
N GLN A 246 -7.79 -12.78 -5.27
CA GLN A 246 -7.94 -12.97 -6.72
C GLN A 246 -9.18 -12.27 -7.30
N ARG A 247 -10.30 -12.21 -6.59
CA ARG A 247 -11.52 -11.51 -7.05
C ARG A 247 -11.36 -10.00 -6.98
N TYR A 248 -10.76 -9.50 -5.90
CA TYR A 248 -10.41 -8.10 -5.77
C TYR A 248 -9.41 -7.68 -6.87
N ARG A 249 -8.42 -8.53 -7.18
CA ARG A 249 -7.51 -8.36 -8.31
C ARG A 249 -8.23 -8.27 -9.64
N SER A 250 -9.17 -9.16 -9.94
CA SER A 250 -9.98 -9.05 -11.16
C SER A 250 -10.76 -7.73 -11.25
N SER A 251 -11.10 -7.12 -10.11
CA SER A 251 -11.73 -5.81 -10.06
C SER A 251 -10.76 -4.62 -10.10
N LEU A 252 -9.45 -4.84 -9.85
CA LEU A 252 -8.38 -3.83 -9.93
C LEU A 252 -7.58 -3.90 -11.24
N LEU A 253 -7.76 -4.93 -12.07
CA LEU A 253 -7.10 -5.05 -13.37
C LEU A 253 -7.69 -4.03 -14.37
N TRP A 254 -7.25 -2.78 -14.27
CA TRP A 254 -7.29 -1.79 -15.35
C TRP A 254 -6.03 -0.90 -15.33
N ASN A 255 -5.63 -0.45 -16.52
CA ASN A 255 -4.33 0.15 -16.89
C ASN A 255 -3.79 1.21 -15.92
N CYS A 256 -2.98 0.80 -14.93
CA CYS A 256 -1.97 1.70 -14.39
C CYS A 256 -0.98 2.01 -15.53
N SER A 257 -0.90 3.28 -15.93
CA SER A 257 0.09 3.75 -16.89
C SER A 257 1.50 3.30 -16.48
N PRO A 258 2.38 2.98 -17.45
CA PRO A 258 3.75 2.55 -17.16
C PRO A 258 4.60 3.61 -16.43
N GLU A 259 4.08 4.81 -16.18
CA GLU A 259 4.76 5.87 -15.44
C GLU A 259 4.96 5.55 -13.95
N MET A 260 4.13 4.68 -13.36
CA MET A 260 4.34 4.21 -11.98
C MET A 260 5.44 3.14 -11.87
N THR A 261 5.97 2.70 -13.02
CA THR A 261 7.04 1.71 -13.17
C THR A 261 8.43 2.34 -13.33
N GLN A 262 8.53 3.67 -13.36
CA GLN A 262 9.80 4.37 -13.50
C GLN A 262 10.36 4.79 -12.13
N PRO A 263 11.68 4.70 -11.92
CA PRO A 263 12.30 5.17 -10.69
C PRO A 263 12.02 6.67 -10.52
N LEU A 264 11.58 7.07 -9.34
CA LEU A 264 11.68 8.45 -8.86
C LEU A 264 13.17 8.81 -8.78
N ALA A 265 13.73 9.24 -9.92
CA ALA A 265 15.06 9.82 -9.97
C ALA A 265 15.00 11.21 -9.32
N GLY A 266 15.73 11.35 -8.22
CA GLY A 266 15.83 12.55 -7.41
C GLY A 266 16.46 13.75 -8.11
N CYS A 267 16.28 14.89 -7.45
CA CYS A 267 16.75 16.23 -7.76
C CYS A 267 18.30 16.35 -7.80
N THR A 268 18.79 17.25 -8.65
CA THR A 268 20.07 18.06 -8.67
C THR A 268 20.51 18.19 -10.14
N THR A 269 20.94 19.31 -10.73
CA THR A 269 21.32 20.67 -10.33
C THR A 269 21.12 21.60 -11.55
N ALA A 270 20.87 22.89 -11.29
CA ALA A 270 20.89 23.95 -12.29
C ALA A 270 22.20 23.99 -13.10
N THR A 271 22.12 24.20 -14.42
CA THR A 271 23.22 24.80 -15.18
C THR A 271 22.66 25.66 -16.32
N GLN A 272 23.18 26.89 -16.36
CA GLN A 272 22.73 28.03 -17.15
C GLN A 272 22.76 27.78 -18.66
N SER A 273 21.71 28.28 -19.32
CA SER A 273 21.61 28.45 -20.77
C SER A 273 22.67 29.46 -21.27
N ARG A 274 23.58 29.00 -22.13
CA ARG A 274 24.49 29.88 -22.89
C ARG A 274 23.89 30.08 -24.28
N ARG A 275 23.30 31.26 -24.50
CA ARG A 275 22.95 31.80 -25.83
C ARG A 275 24.19 31.78 -26.74
N ARG A 276 24.08 31.19 -27.93
CA ARG A 276 24.90 31.56 -29.09
C ARG A 276 23.97 32.08 -30.18
N SER A 277 24.06 33.39 -30.41
CA SER A 277 23.57 34.06 -31.60
C SER A 277 24.41 33.61 -32.80
N LEU A 278 23.78 33.26 -33.92
CA LEU A 278 24.43 33.17 -35.21
C LEU A 278 23.66 34.05 -36.20
N THR A 279 24.38 35.07 -36.66
CA THR A 279 24.10 35.89 -37.82
C THR A 279 24.34 35.08 -39.09
N SER A 280 23.39 35.15 -40.02
CA SER A 280 23.60 35.33 -41.46
C SER A 280 22.33 35.87 -42.07
#